data_AF-A0A6N9HE34-F1
#
_entry.id   AF-A0A6N9HE34-F1
#
_cell.length_a   1.000
_cell.length_b   1.000
_cell.length_c   1.000
_cell.angle_alpha   90.00
_cell.angle_beta   90.00
_cell.angle_gamma   90.00
#
_symmetry.space_group_name_H-M   'P 1'
#
loop_
_entity.id
_entity.type
_entity.pdbx_description
1 polymer ?
#
loop_
_entity_poly.entity_id
_entity_poly.type
_entity_poly.pdbx_seq_one_letter_code
_entity_poly.pdbx_strand_id
1 'polypeptide(L)' 'MDQLTKPTRREDLWTAETVQYGVTLRTIIGLAEAQRYLLSRCVPLHVVERVLSVAEQPRRMLQRIEITAA' A
#
# COMPACT_ATOMS: atom_id res chain seq x y z
N MET A 1 -14.52 -28.42 -3.32
CA MET A 1 -13.71 -27.28 -2.82
C MET A 1 -14.23 -26.04 -3.52
N ASP A 2 -15.41 -25.57 -3.12
CA ASP A 2 -16.05 -24.40 -3.71
C ASP A 2 -15.42 -23.14 -3.11
N GLN A 3 -14.42 -22.59 -3.80
CA GLN A 3 -13.96 -21.24 -3.52
C GLN A 3 -15.09 -20.29 -3.93
N LEU A 4 -15.91 -19.88 -2.97
CA LEU A 4 -16.81 -18.74 -3.13
C LEU A 4 -15.93 -17.49 -3.38
N THR A 5 -15.65 -17.20 -4.65
CA THR A 5 -15.25 -15.87 -5.09
C THR A 5 -16.42 -14.93 -4.83
N LYS A 6 -16.39 -14.25 -3.68
CA LYS A 6 -17.31 -13.13 -3.42
C LYS A 6 -17.15 -12.15 -4.59
N PRO A 7 -18.25 -11.71 -5.22
CA PRO A 7 -18.16 -10.72 -6.29
C PRO A 7 -17.54 -9.45 -5.71
N THR A 8 -16.34 -9.10 -6.19
CA THR A 8 -15.67 -7.86 -5.86
C THR A 8 -16.60 -6.72 -6.26
N ARG A 9 -17.04 -5.91 -5.28
CA ARG A 9 -17.96 -4.81 -5.59
C ARG A 9 -17.17 -3.77 -6.38
N ARG A 10 -17.84 -3.08 -7.31
CA ARG A 10 -17.22 -2.02 -8.14
C ARG A 10 -16.54 -0.94 -7.29
N GLU A 11 -17.11 -0.69 -6.11
CA GLU A 11 -16.60 0.20 -5.06
C GLU A 11 -15.25 -0.26 -4.48
N ASP A 12 -15.05 -1.58 -4.36
CA ASP A 12 -13.80 -2.17 -3.87
C ASP A 12 -12.66 -1.98 -4.89
N LEU A 13 -12.97 -2.09 -6.19
CA LEU A 13 -12.01 -1.87 -7.28
C LEU A 13 -11.54 -0.42 -7.34
N TRP A 14 -12.48 0.53 -7.27
CA TRP A 14 -12.15 1.97 -7.26
C TRP A 14 -11.27 2.33 -6.05
N THR A 15 -11.57 1.73 -4.90
CA THR A 15 -10.79 1.93 -3.67
C THR A 15 -9.38 1.37 -3.83
N ALA A 16 -9.23 0.18 -4.43
CA ALA A 16 -7.93 -0.44 -4.68
C ALA A 16 -7.05 0.39 -5.64
N GLU A 17 -7.63 0.89 -6.74
CA GLU A 17 -6.91 1.74 -7.70
C GLU A 17 -6.44 3.05 -7.05
N THR A 18 -7.33 3.68 -6.27
CA THR A 18 -7.01 4.91 -5.54
C THR A 18 -5.86 4.68 -4.55
N VAL A 19 -5.90 3.59 -3.80
CA VAL A 19 -4.85 3.19 -2.85
C VAL A 19 -3.53 2.93 -3.57
N GLN A 20 -3.55 2.16 -4.66
CA GLN A 20 -2.36 1.83 -5.44
C GLN A 20 -1.69 3.09 -6.01
N TYR A 21 -2.48 4.04 -6.49
CA TYR A 21 -1.96 5.32 -6.96
C TYR A 21 -1.36 6.15 -5.82
N GLY A 22 -1.99 6.21 -4.65
CA GLY A 22 -1.42 6.89 -3.48
C GLY A 22 -0.09 6.29 -3.01
N VAL A 23 0.05 4.95 -3.04
CA VAL A 23 1.32 4.27 -2.75
C VAL A 23 2.39 4.64 -3.79
N THR A 24 2.00 4.76 -5.06
CA THR A 24 2.92 5.18 -6.13
C THR A 24 3.31 6.65 -5.98
N LEU A 25 2.38 7.54 -5.62
CA LEU A 25 2.68 8.95 -5.34
C LEU A 25 3.72 9.08 -4.22
N ARG A 26 3.65 8.24 -3.18
CA ARG A 26 4.60 8.28 -2.08
C ARG A 26 6.06 8.15 -2.56
N THR A 27 6.33 7.34 -3.59
CA THR A 27 7.69 7.14 -4.09
C THR A 27 8.19 8.28 -4.97
N ILE A 28 7.29 9.09 -5.54
CA ILE A 28 7.63 10.18 -6.47
C ILE A 28 7.67 11.53 -5.74
N ILE A 29 6.65 11.82 -4.92
CA ILE A 29 6.43 13.15 -4.32
C ILE A 29 6.48 13.14 -2.78
N GLY A 30 6.65 11.98 -2.15
CA GLY A 30 6.83 11.85 -0.70
C GLY A 30 5.56 11.52 0.09
N LEU A 31 5.75 11.30 1.40
CA LEU A 31 4.72 10.75 2.29
C LEU A 31 3.54 11.71 2.52
N ALA A 32 3.80 12.99 2.81
CA ALA A 32 2.75 13.92 3.20
C ALA A 32 1.76 14.22 2.05
N GLU A 33 2.24 14.20 0.82
CA GLU A 33 1.49 14.45 -0.40
C GLU A 33 0.65 13.21 -0.76
N ALA A 34 1.21 12.01 -0.61
CA ALA A 34 0.48 10.76 -0.76
C ALA A 34 -0.64 10.62 0.29
N GLN A 35 -0.37 11.00 1.55
CA GLN A 35 -1.39 11.05 2.60
C GLN A 35 -2.51 12.02 2.25
N ARG A 36 -2.18 13.26 1.85
CA ARG A 36 -3.16 14.27 1.42
C ARG A 36 -4.03 13.77 0.28
N TYR A 37 -3.43 13.15 -0.74
CA TYR A 37 -4.17 12.56 -1.85
C TYR A 37 -5.19 11.53 -1.37
N LEU A 38 -4.76 10.52 -0.60
CA LEU A 38 -5.66 9.44 -0.15
C LEU A 38 -6.79 9.96 0.75
N LEU A 39 -6.49 10.89 1.65
CA LEU A 39 -7.51 11.51 2.51
C LEU A 39 -8.52 12.31 1.70
N SER A 40 -8.09 13.05 0.67
CA SER A 40 -9.00 13.80 -0.23
C SER A 40 -9.90 12.91 -1.09
N ARG A 41 -9.56 11.62 -1.21
CA ARG A 41 -10.35 10.61 -1.92
C ARG A 41 -11.21 9.76 -0.98
N CYS A 42 -11.41 10.23 0.26
CA CYS A 42 -12.20 9.58 1.29
C CYS A 42 -11.70 8.17 1.65
N VAL A 43 -10.41 7.88 1.44
CA VAL A 43 -9.82 6.62 1.92
C VAL A 43 -9.75 6.66 3.45
N PRO A 44 -10.27 5.64 4.15
CA PRO A 44 -10.26 5.64 5.60
C PRO A 44 -8.85 5.76 6.17
N LEU A 45 -8.69 6.56 7.23
CA LEU A 45 -7.38 6.84 7.84
C LEU A 45 -6.58 5.57 8.18
N HIS A 46 -7.24 4.55 8.75
CA HIS A 46 -6.60 3.27 9.08
C HIS A 46 -6.06 2.51 7.86
N VAL A 47 -6.65 2.71 6.67
CA VAL A 47 -6.14 2.16 5.41
C VAL A 47 -4.92 2.96 4.97
N VAL A 48 -4.99 4.29 5.02
CA VAL A 48 -3.87 5.20 4.66
C VAL A 48 -2.63 4.89 5.50
N GLU A 49 -2.78 4.76 6.81
CA GLU A 49 -1.69 4.41 7.73
C GLU A 49 -1.08 3.05 7.39
N ARG A 50 -1.91 2.05 7.09
CA ARG A 50 -1.45 0.71 6.74
C ARG A 50 -0.68 0.68 5.42
N VAL A 51 -1.21 1.29 4.37
CA VAL A 51 -0.62 1.16 3.02
C VAL A 51 0.64 2.01 2.85
N LEU A 52 0.71 3.16 3.53
CA LEU A 52 1.88 4.04 3.45
C LEU A 52 3.00 3.63 4.42
N SER A 53 2.69 2.94 5.53
CA SER A 53 3.70 2.36 6.44
C SER A 53 4.41 1.15 5.84
N VAL A 54 3.69 0.27 5.12
CA VAL A 54 4.29 -0.89 4.42
C VAL A 54 5.29 -0.44 3.36
N ALA A 55 5.05 0.71 2.72
CA ALA A 55 5.95 1.27 1.73
C ALA A 55 7.28 1.80 2.32
N GLU A 56 7.45 1.87 3.64
CA GLU A 56 8.75 2.10 4.32
C GLU A 56 9.60 0.82 4.44
N GLN A 57 9.04 -0.36 4.17
CA GLN A 57 9.74 -1.63 4.29
C GLN A 57 10.45 -2.21 3.03
N PRO A 58 10.70 -1.50 1.91
CA PRO A 58 11.30 -2.17 0.74
C PRO A 58 12.81 -2.45 0.87
N ARG A 59 13.48 -2.14 2.00
CA ARG A 59 14.95 -2.31 2.12
C ARG A 59 15.48 -3.07 3.33
N ARG A 60 14.68 -3.36 4.37
CA ARG A 60 15.21 -4.08 5.56
C ARG A 60 15.26 -5.59 5.42
N MET A 61 14.64 -6.17 4.39
CA MET A 61 14.63 -7.62 4.18
C MET A 61 15.80 -8.17 3.34
N LEU A 62 16.57 -7.32 2.66
CA LEU A 62 17.71 -7.76 1.83
C LEU A 62 19.06 -7.81 2.56
N GLN A 63 19.16 -7.35 3.82
CA GLN A 63 20.43 -7.36 4.57
C GLN A 63 20.65 -8.57 5.48
N ARG A 64 19.74 -9.57 5.46
CA ARG A 64 19.80 -10.71 6.41
C ARG A 64 20.24 -12.03 5.79
N ILE A 65 20.80 -12.03 4.57
CA ILE A 65 21.26 -13.23 3.87
C ILE A 65 22.80 -13.27 3.67
N GLU A 66 23.55 -12.21 3.98
CA GLU A 66 25.00 -12.17 3.69
C GLU A 66 25.91 -12.06 4.92
N ILE A 67 25.71 -12.81 6.02
CA ILE A 67 26.81 -13.02 6.99
C ILE A 67 26.67 -14.41 7.68
N THR A 68 26.74 -15.50 6.92
CA THR A 68 27.10 -16.82 7.47
C THR A 68 27.81 -17.69 6.43
N ALA A 69 28.85 -17.16 5.79
CA ALA A 69 29.77 -17.95 4.99
C ALA A 69 31.15 -17.26 4.95
N ALA A 70 31.88 -17.38 6.06
CA ALA A 70 33.33 -17.19 6.13
C ALA A 70 33.86 -18.09 7.25
#